data_AF-A0A938BWP5-F1
#
_entry.id   AF-A0A938BWP5-F1
#
_cell.length_a   1.000
_cell.length_b   1.000
_cell.length_c   1.000
_cell.angle_alpha   90.00
_cell.angle_beta   90.00
_cell.angle_gamma   90.00
#
_symmetry.space_group_name_H-M   'P 1'
#
loop_
_entity.id
_entity.type
_entity.pdbx_description
1 polymer ?
#
loop_
_entity_poly.entity_id
_entity_poly.type
_entity_poly.pdbx_seq_one_letter_code
_entity_poly.pdbx_strand_id
1 'polypeptide(L)'
;MPADQRILLPVRAGTILGSLAAALLLNFLPWKNIAVVPDFVALVLAFWCVRQPRLVGLGAAWFLGLATDVGNGVLLGQHALAYSLLAFAAVTLSRRILWFSFWGQTLHVAALLMLAQAVGLAVRLATGADFPGWSIALGPLAGAALWPLVSALLLLPQRRPPEPDRARPL
;
A
#
# COMPACT_ATOMS: atom_id res chain seq x y z
N MET A 1 -26.09 22.49 9.65
CA MET A 1 -25.30 21.88 10.74
C MET A 1 -23.88 21.70 10.22
N PRO A 2 -22.87 22.48 10.66
CA PRO A 2 -21.51 22.23 10.19
C PRO A 2 -21.06 20.89 10.78
N ALA A 3 -20.63 19.98 9.91
CA ALA A 3 -20.19 18.65 10.28
C ALA A 3 -19.04 18.75 11.29
N ASP A 4 -19.22 18.05 12.42
CA ASP A 4 -18.21 17.64 13.38
C ASP A 4 -16.85 17.44 12.69
N GLN A 5 -15.97 18.46 12.78
CA GLN A 5 -14.59 18.39 12.34
C GLN A 5 -13.89 17.43 13.29
N ARG A 6 -14.05 16.13 13.04
CA ARG A 6 -13.25 15.09 13.67
C ARG A 6 -11.82 15.29 13.20
N ILE A 7 -11.07 16.03 14.01
CA ILE A 7 -9.64 16.23 13.85
C ILE A 7 -9.02 14.83 13.87
N LEU A 8 -8.57 14.36 12.71
CA LEU A 8 -7.83 13.11 12.61
C LEU A 8 -6.51 13.31 13.37
N LEU A 9 -6.28 12.47 14.38
CA LEU A 9 -5.07 12.54 15.19
C LEU A 9 -3.82 12.31 14.32
N PRO A 10 -2.68 12.91 14.67
CA PRO A 10 -1.43 12.69 13.95
C PRO A 10 -1.09 11.19 13.93
N VAL A 11 -0.73 10.70 12.75
CA VAL A 11 -0.41 9.29 12.55
C VAL A 11 0.83 8.94 13.38
N ARG A 12 0.70 7.93 14.24
CA ARG A 12 1.83 7.37 14.98
C ARG A 12 2.68 6.53 14.04
N ALA A 13 4.00 6.75 14.04
CA ALA A 13 4.95 5.96 13.25
C ALA A 13 4.83 4.44 13.51
N GLY A 14 4.51 4.05 14.75
CA GLY A 14 4.25 2.65 15.11
C GLY A 14 3.08 2.01 14.36
N THR A 15 2.03 2.75 14.02
CA THR A 15 0.91 2.22 13.21
C THR A 15 1.35 1.94 11.78
N ILE A 16 2.17 2.83 11.22
CA ILE A 16 2.74 2.66 9.88
C ILE A 16 3.61 1.40 9.88
N LEU A 17 4.60 1.33 10.77
CA LEU A 17 5.54 0.22 10.84
C LEU A 17 4.82 -1.11 11.12
N GLY A 18 3.88 -1.13 12.06
CA GLY A 18 3.08 -2.32 12.38
C GLY A 18 2.24 -2.80 11.20
N SER A 19 1.64 -1.89 10.44
CA SER A 19 0.86 -2.26 9.25
C SER A 19 1.73 -2.77 8.10
N LEU A 20 2.92 -2.19 7.89
CA LEU A 20 3.88 -2.66 6.87
C LEU A 20 4.46 -4.02 7.25
N ALA A 21 4.78 -4.24 8.53
CA ALA A 21 5.22 -5.53 9.04
C ALA A 21 4.12 -6.60 8.88
N ALA A 22 2.87 -6.28 9.22
CA ALA A 22 1.73 -7.17 9.02
C ALA A 22 1.53 -7.51 7.54
N ALA A 23 1.66 -6.52 6.64
CA ALA A 23 1.60 -6.74 5.20
C ALA A 23 2.70 -7.67 4.69
N LEU A 24 3.92 -7.52 5.20
CA LEU A 24 5.04 -8.39 4.86
C LEU A 24 4.79 -9.83 5.32
N LEU A 25 4.28 -10.02 6.54
CA LEU A 25 3.89 -11.34 7.04
C LEU A 25 2.80 -11.98 6.18
N LEU A 26 1.78 -11.20 5.79
CA LEU A 26 0.72 -11.68 4.90
C LEU A 26 1.25 -12.09 3.52
N ASN A 27 2.25 -11.40 2.98
CA ASN A 27 2.89 -11.80 1.71
C ASN A 27 3.61 -13.15 1.83
N PHE A 28 4.15 -13.51 3.00
CA PHE A 28 4.86 -14.78 3.20
C PHE A 28 3.97 -15.95 3.63
N LEU A 29 2.67 -15.72 3.84
CA LEU A 29 1.76 -16.82 4.14
C LEU A 29 1.63 -17.77 2.91
N PRO A 30 1.55 -19.09 3.12
CA PRO A 30 1.39 -20.05 2.03
C PRO A 30 -0.07 -20.08 1.56
N TRP A 31 -0.44 -19.10 0.74
CA TRP A 31 -1.79 -19.02 0.17
C TRP A 31 -2.03 -20.12 -0.86
N LYS A 32 -3.24 -20.72 -0.83
CA LYS A 32 -3.62 -21.80 -1.75
C LYS A 32 -3.70 -21.38 -3.22
N ASN A 33 -4.10 -20.13 -3.50
CA ASN A 33 -4.23 -19.61 -4.86
C ASN A 33 -3.45 -18.31 -5.03
N ILE A 34 -2.19 -18.44 -5.42
CA ILE A 34 -1.27 -17.31 -5.60
C ILE A 34 -1.70 -16.31 -6.67
N ALA A 35 -2.53 -16.70 -7.64
CA ALA A 35 -2.92 -15.80 -8.74
C ALA A 35 -3.86 -14.69 -8.30
N VAL A 36 -4.71 -14.96 -7.29
CA VAL A 36 -5.71 -14.01 -6.77
C VAL A 36 -5.20 -13.25 -5.54
N VAL A 37 -4.11 -13.73 -4.94
CA VAL A 37 -3.53 -13.11 -3.75
C VAL A 37 -2.91 -11.77 -4.15
N PRO A 38 -3.37 -10.67 -3.54
CA PRO A 38 -2.79 -9.37 -3.81
C PRO A 38 -1.44 -9.24 -3.13
N ASP A 39 -0.60 -8.37 -3.69
CA ASP A 39 0.60 -7.93 -2.99
C ASP A 39 0.20 -6.97 -1.85
N PHE A 40 0.14 -7.51 -0.63
CA PHE A 40 -0.26 -6.77 0.56
C PHE A 40 0.72 -5.65 0.87
N VAL A 41 2.03 -5.87 0.65
CA VAL A 41 3.05 -4.85 0.87
C VAL A 41 2.83 -3.68 -0.09
N ALA A 42 2.66 -3.96 -1.39
CA ALA A 42 2.38 -2.93 -2.39
C ALA A 42 1.11 -2.12 -2.07
N LEU A 43 0.05 -2.80 -1.61
CA LEU A 43 -1.23 -2.17 -1.25
C LEU A 43 -1.10 -1.23 -0.04
N VAL A 44 -0.50 -1.70 1.05
CA VAL A 44 -0.30 -0.89 2.27
C VAL A 44 0.72 0.21 2.04
N LEU A 45 1.76 -0.04 1.24
CA LEU A 45 2.72 0.96 0.83
C LEU A 45 2.06 2.08 0.01
N ALA A 46 1.24 1.72 -0.98
CA ALA A 46 0.47 2.69 -1.76
C ALA A 46 -0.41 3.56 -0.86
N PHE A 47 -1.09 2.95 0.13
CA PHE A 47 -1.90 3.67 1.10
C PHE A 47 -1.10 4.74 1.86
N TRP A 48 0.05 4.36 2.43
CA TRP A 48 0.86 5.30 3.20
C TRP A 48 1.55 6.35 2.32
N CYS A 49 2.00 6.00 1.12
CA CYS A 49 2.56 6.97 0.18
C CYS A 49 1.54 8.02 -0.26
N VAL A 50 0.28 7.63 -0.48
CA VAL A 50 -0.81 8.56 -0.81
C VAL A 50 -1.16 9.44 0.39
N ARG A 51 -1.23 8.87 1.60
CA ARG A 51 -1.81 9.58 2.75
C ARG A 51 -0.80 10.29 3.65
N GLN A 52 0.43 9.80 3.71
CA GLN A 52 1.52 10.31 4.53
C GLN A 52 2.84 10.32 3.73
N PRO A 53 2.91 11.04 2.59
CA PRO A 53 4.09 11.07 1.72
C PRO A 53 5.37 11.59 2.40
N ARG A 54 5.23 12.31 3.53
CA ARG A 54 6.36 12.82 4.31
C ARG A 54 7.06 11.75 5.17
N LEU A 55 6.36 10.66 5.48
CA LEU A 55 6.88 9.59 6.35
C LEU A 55 7.22 8.33 5.56
N VAL A 56 6.45 8.03 4.51
CA VAL A 56 6.65 6.84 3.67
C VAL A 56 6.85 7.28 2.23
N GLY A 57 8.05 7.00 1.71
CA GLY A 57 8.45 7.37 0.36
C GLY A 57 9.35 6.31 -0.28
N LEU A 58 10.15 6.74 -1.24
CA LEU A 58 10.96 5.86 -2.09
C LEU A 58 11.92 4.94 -1.32
N GLY A 59 12.62 5.48 -0.32
CA GLY A 59 13.58 4.69 0.46
C GLY A 59 12.93 3.54 1.22
N ALA A 60 11.81 3.80 1.91
CA ALA A 60 11.06 2.78 2.63
C ALA A 60 10.52 1.69 1.67
N ALA A 61 10.01 2.11 0.51
CA ALA A 61 9.55 1.21 -0.54
C ALA A 61 10.66 0.29 -1.07
N TRP A 62 11.84 0.85 -1.32
CA TRP A 62 12.99 0.10 -1.80
C TRP A 62 13.47 -0.95 -0.80
N PHE A 63 13.62 -0.60 0.48
CA PHE A 63 14.02 -1.55 1.53
C PHE A 63 12.97 -2.65 1.76
N LEU A 64 11.67 -2.30 1.72
CA LEU A 64 10.60 -3.31 1.79
C LEU A 64 10.63 -4.25 0.60
N GLY A 65 10.93 -3.72 -0.59
CA GLY A 65 11.08 -4.54 -1.79
C GLY A 65 12.24 -5.50 -1.66
N LEU A 66 13.40 -5.06 -1.17
CA LEU A 66 14.53 -5.98 -0.88
C LEU A 66 14.17 -7.05 0.15
N ALA A 67 13.46 -6.68 1.23
CA ALA A 67 13.00 -7.66 2.22
C ALA A 67 12.05 -8.70 1.59
N THR A 68 11.20 -8.27 0.67
CA THR A 68 10.29 -9.14 -0.08
C THR A 68 11.05 -10.04 -1.05
N ASP A 69 12.05 -9.50 -1.75
CA ASP A 69 12.92 -10.26 -2.65
C ASP A 69 13.64 -11.40 -1.90
N VAL A 70 14.22 -11.09 -0.73
CA VAL A 70 14.89 -12.07 0.13
C VAL A 70 13.92 -13.14 0.64
N GLY A 71 12.75 -12.74 1.13
CA GLY A 71 11.78 -13.69 1.70
C GLY A 71 11.15 -14.62 0.66
N ASN A 72 10.96 -14.14 -0.58
CA ASN A 72 10.43 -14.95 -1.68
C ASN A 72 11.51 -15.75 -2.42
N GLY A 73 12.80 -15.52 -2.14
CA GLY A 73 13.91 -16.17 -2.84
C GLY A 73 13.97 -15.81 -4.33
N VAL A 74 13.54 -14.60 -4.69
CA VAL A 74 13.54 -14.11 -6.08
C VAL A 74 14.77 -13.24 -6.36
N LEU A 75 14.89 -12.74 -7.59
CA LEU A 75 15.97 -11.83 -7.97
C LEU A 75 15.97 -10.59 -7.07
N LEU A 76 17.08 -10.36 -6.37
CA LEU A 76 17.30 -9.15 -5.58
C LEU A 76 17.14 -7.91 -6.45
N GLY A 77 16.24 -7.02 -6.05
CA GLY A 77 15.96 -5.77 -6.73
C GLY A 77 14.68 -5.77 -7.55
N GLN A 78 14.03 -6.92 -7.78
CA GLN A 78 12.79 -6.99 -8.56
C GLN A 78 11.66 -6.22 -7.86
N HIS A 79 11.34 -6.60 -6.61
CA HIS A 79 10.34 -5.90 -5.81
C HIS A 79 10.84 -4.53 -5.37
N ALA A 80 12.15 -4.36 -5.13
CA ALA A 80 12.72 -3.06 -4.78
C ALA A 80 12.47 -2.00 -5.86
N LEU A 81 12.64 -2.35 -7.15
CA LEU A 81 12.35 -1.47 -8.27
C LEU A 81 10.84 -1.22 -8.42
N ALA A 82 10.03 -2.28 -8.40
CA ALA A 82 8.59 -2.19 -8.54
C ALA A 82 7.95 -1.29 -7.46
N TYR A 83 8.34 -1.49 -6.20
CA TYR A 83 7.81 -0.70 -5.08
C TYR A 83 8.31 0.74 -5.10
N SER A 84 9.56 0.97 -5.53
CA SER A 84 10.07 2.33 -5.69
C SER A 84 9.24 3.11 -6.72
N LEU A 85 9.00 2.53 -7.90
CA LEU A 85 8.19 3.20 -8.93
C LEU A 85 6.74 3.41 -8.49
N LEU A 86 6.15 2.42 -7.82
CA LEU A 86 4.82 2.57 -7.20
C LEU A 86 4.81 3.71 -6.18
N ALA A 87 5.78 3.78 -5.29
CA ALA A 87 5.87 4.81 -4.27
C ALA A 87 6.07 6.20 -4.89
N PHE A 88 6.92 6.31 -5.92
CA PHE A 88 7.11 7.55 -6.67
C PHE A 88 5.78 8.05 -7.27
N ALA A 89 5.07 7.17 -7.98
CA ALA A 89 3.80 7.51 -8.60
C ALA A 89 2.72 7.83 -7.56
N ALA A 90 2.64 7.06 -6.48
CA ALA A 90 1.71 7.26 -5.38
C ALA A 90 1.93 8.60 -4.65
N VAL A 91 3.19 8.96 -4.35
CA VAL A 91 3.53 10.24 -3.73
C VAL A 91 3.23 11.40 -4.68
N THR A 92 3.59 11.28 -5.96
CA THR A 92 3.36 12.32 -6.97
C THR A 92 1.87 12.59 -7.18
N LEU A 93 1.07 11.53 -7.20
CA LEU A 93 -0.38 11.60 -7.42
C LEU A 93 -1.18 11.71 -6.11
N SER A 94 -0.53 11.72 -4.94
CA SER A 94 -1.17 11.69 -3.61
C SER A 94 -2.32 12.69 -3.47
N ARG A 95 -2.05 13.98 -3.76
CA ARG A 95 -3.03 15.06 -3.70
C ARG A 95 -4.21 14.83 -4.64
N ARG A 96 -3.95 14.35 -5.86
CA ARG A 96 -4.97 14.07 -6.88
C ARG A 96 -5.84 12.89 -6.48
N ILE A 97 -5.24 11.82 -5.99
CA ILE A 97 -5.95 10.61 -5.53
C ILE A 97 -6.90 10.97 -4.38
N LEU A 98 -6.42 11.74 -3.40
CA LEU A 98 -7.23 12.15 -2.24
C LEU A 98 -8.41 13.07 -2.58
N TRP A 99 -8.40 13.72 -3.74
CA TRP A 99 -9.55 14.52 -4.22
C TRP A 99 -10.71 13.67 -4.75
N PHE A 100 -10.44 12.44 -5.19
CA PHE A 100 -11.49 11.57 -5.68
C PHE A 100 -12.27 10.92 -4.53
N SER A 101 -13.53 10.58 -4.84
CA SER A 101 -14.35 9.75 -3.97
C SER A 101 -13.68 8.39 -3.73
N PHE A 102 -14.18 7.69 -2.71
CA PHE A 102 -13.65 6.41 -2.30
C PHE A 102 -13.51 5.39 -3.47
N TRP A 103 -14.48 5.35 -4.39
CA TRP A 103 -14.42 4.52 -5.60
C TRP A 103 -13.41 5.02 -6.65
N GLY A 104 -13.26 6.34 -6.81
CA GLY A 104 -12.25 6.91 -7.71
C GLY A 104 -10.82 6.65 -7.23
N GLN A 105 -10.59 6.59 -5.92
CA GLN A 105 -9.30 6.18 -5.35
C GLN A 105 -8.96 4.73 -5.72
N THR A 106 -9.95 3.84 -5.66
CA THR A 106 -9.78 2.41 -6.00
C THR A 106 -9.25 2.22 -7.42
N LEU A 107 -9.76 3.01 -8.38
CA LEU A 107 -9.29 2.94 -9.77
C LEU A 107 -7.82 3.38 -9.92
N HIS A 108 -7.42 4.46 -9.24
CA HIS A 108 -6.02 4.91 -9.26
C HIS A 108 -5.09 3.89 -8.60
N VAL A 109 -5.54 3.28 -7.51
CA VAL A 109 -4.78 2.23 -6.81
C VAL A 109 -4.64 0.99 -7.68
N ALA A 110 -5.69 0.59 -8.40
CA ALA A 110 -5.61 -0.48 -9.40
C ALA A 110 -4.51 -0.19 -10.43
N ALA A 111 -4.47 1.03 -10.97
CA ALA A 111 -3.43 1.42 -11.91
C ALA A 111 -2.01 1.39 -11.29
N LEU A 112 -1.85 1.83 -10.04
CA LEU A 112 -0.56 1.79 -9.33
C LEU A 112 -0.09 0.35 -9.05
N LEU A 113 -0.99 -0.53 -8.64
CA LEU A 113 -0.66 -1.95 -8.40
C LEU A 113 -0.36 -2.66 -9.72
N MET A 114 -1.11 -2.37 -10.78
CA MET A 114 -0.83 -2.88 -12.12
C MET A 114 0.53 -2.41 -12.64
N LEU A 115 0.92 -1.16 -12.36
CA LEU A 115 2.25 -0.64 -12.68
C LEU A 115 3.34 -1.45 -11.97
N ALA A 116 3.22 -1.67 -10.66
CA ALA A 116 4.20 -2.47 -9.92
C ALA A 116 4.30 -3.90 -10.47
N GLN A 117 3.16 -4.54 -10.78
CA GLN A 117 3.12 -5.86 -11.40
C GLN A 117 3.79 -5.88 -12.78
N ALA A 118 3.54 -4.86 -13.61
CA ALA A 118 4.13 -4.74 -14.94
C ALA A 118 5.65 -4.56 -14.88
N VAL A 119 6.14 -3.77 -13.92
CA VAL A 119 7.58 -3.62 -13.68
C VAL A 119 8.21 -4.94 -13.26
N GLY A 120 7.59 -5.65 -12.30
CA GLY A 120 8.06 -6.96 -11.86
C GLY A 120 8.08 -7.97 -13.02
N LEU A 121 7.03 -7.97 -13.85
CA LEU A 121 6.97 -8.79 -15.06
C LEU A 121 8.10 -8.44 -16.05
N ALA A 122 8.32 -7.15 -16.31
CA ALA A 122 9.36 -6.70 -17.23
C ALA A 122 10.75 -7.16 -16.79
N VAL A 123 11.07 -7.05 -15.50
CA VAL A 123 12.31 -7.58 -14.93
C VAL A 123 12.42 -9.09 -15.13
N ARG A 124 11.34 -9.83 -14.81
CA ARG A 124 11.28 -11.29 -14.99
C ARG A 124 11.57 -11.70 -16.44
N LEU A 125 10.90 -11.09 -17.40
CA LEU A 125 11.09 -11.36 -18.83
C LEU A 125 12.49 -10.98 -19.30
N ALA A 126 13.04 -9.85 -18.84
CA ALA A 126 14.40 -9.42 -19.16
C ALA A 126 15.46 -10.40 -18.62
N THR A 127 15.16 -11.12 -17.54
CA THR A 127 16.04 -12.14 -16.95
C THR A 127 15.85 -13.54 -17.58
N GLY A 128 15.03 -13.65 -18.64
CA GLY A 128 14.82 -14.89 -19.38
C GLY A 128 13.76 -15.83 -18.78
N ALA A 129 12.94 -15.36 -17.84
CA ALA A 129 11.83 -16.16 -17.31
C ALA A 129 10.64 -16.18 -18.29
N ASP A 130 9.85 -17.26 -18.24
CA ASP A 130 8.65 -17.40 -19.06
C ASP A 130 7.52 -16.45 -18.62
N PHE A 131 6.67 -16.08 -19.58
CA PHE A 131 5.46 -15.31 -19.32
C PHE A 131 4.46 -16.16 -18.51
N PRO A 132 4.11 -15.75 -17.28
CA PRO A 132 3.23 -16.52 -16.39
C PRO A 132 1.75 -16.53 -16.80
N GLY A 133 1.38 -15.81 -17.87
CA GLY A 133 0.00 -15.67 -18.33
C GLY A 133 -0.70 -14.40 -17.83
N TRP A 134 -1.88 -14.11 -18.39
CA TRP A 134 -2.68 -12.91 -18.05
C TRP A 134 -3.30 -12.95 -16.65
N SER A 135 -3.29 -14.10 -15.99
CA SER A 135 -3.77 -14.27 -14.60
C SER A 135 -3.01 -13.40 -13.59
N ILE A 136 -1.79 -12.95 -13.91
CA ILE A 136 -1.02 -12.02 -13.07
C ILE A 136 -1.73 -10.68 -12.79
N ALA A 137 -2.71 -10.30 -13.61
CA ALA A 137 -3.50 -9.10 -13.38
C ALA A 137 -4.52 -9.27 -12.23
N LEU A 138 -4.85 -10.51 -11.86
CA LEU A 138 -5.85 -10.77 -10.83
C LEU A 138 -5.38 -10.32 -9.43
N GLY A 139 -4.10 -10.49 -9.10
CA GLY A 139 -3.53 -10.03 -7.83
C GLY A 139 -3.68 -8.50 -7.61
N PRO A 140 -3.19 -7.65 -8.53
CA PRO A 140 -3.39 -6.21 -8.46
C PRO A 140 -4.85 -5.78 -8.41
N LEU A 141 -5.73 -6.43 -9.18
CA LEU A 141 -7.16 -6.14 -9.19
C LEU A 141 -7.84 -6.52 -7.86
N ALA A 142 -7.47 -7.67 -7.29
CA ALA A 142 -7.90 -8.09 -5.96
C ALA A 142 -7.41 -7.09 -4.88
N GLY A 143 -6.17 -6.62 -5.01
CA GLY A 143 -5.58 -5.63 -4.11
C GLY A 143 -6.34 -4.30 -4.16
N ALA A 144 -6.67 -3.85 -5.36
CA ALA A 144 -7.51 -2.67 -5.55
C ALA A 144 -8.91 -2.86 -4.95
N ALA A 145 -9.53 -4.02 -5.15
CA ALA A 145 -10.82 -4.33 -4.54
C ALA A 145 -10.77 -4.34 -2.99
N LEU A 146 -9.60 -4.62 -2.40
CA LEU A 146 -9.36 -4.53 -0.95
C LEU A 146 -9.03 -3.11 -0.45
N TRP A 147 -8.75 -2.15 -1.32
CA TRP A 147 -8.49 -0.75 -0.96
C TRP A 147 -9.52 -0.14 0.03
N PRO A 148 -10.84 -0.38 -0.11
CA PRO A 148 -11.85 0.13 0.83
C PRO A 148 -11.66 -0.37 2.24
N LEU A 149 -11.43 -1.68 2.34
CA LEU A 149 -11.29 -2.35 3.60
C LEU A 149 -10.00 -1.90 4.30
N VAL A 150 -8.88 -1.87 3.56
CA VAL A 150 -7.59 -1.40 4.07
C VAL A 150 -7.67 0.06 4.49
N SER A 151 -8.28 0.91 3.66
CA SER A 151 -8.45 2.33 3.98
C SER A 151 -9.31 2.54 5.23
N ALA A 152 -10.39 1.79 5.40
CA ALA A 152 -11.21 1.85 6.60
C ALA A 152 -10.41 1.41 7.83
N LEU A 153 -9.74 0.24 7.76
CA LEU A 153 -8.99 -0.38 8.85
C LEU A 153 -7.84 0.52 9.33
N LEU A 154 -7.02 1.04 8.43
CA LEU A 154 -5.85 1.86 8.76
C LEU A 154 -6.23 3.26 9.26
N LEU A 155 -7.48 3.69 9.04
CA LEU A 155 -8.02 4.93 9.61
C LEU A 155 -8.72 4.75 10.96
N LEU A 156 -9.12 3.53 11.34
CA LEU A 156 -9.76 3.31 12.65
C LEU A 156 -8.91 3.86 13.81
N PRO A 157 -7.58 3.67 13.88
CA PRO A 157 -6.76 4.24 14.94
C PRO A 157 -6.76 5.78 14.96
N GLN A 158 -7.01 6.43 13.82
CA GLN A 158 -6.98 7.90 13.66
C GLN A 158 -8.30 8.56 14.07
N ARG A 159 -9.39 7.78 14.22
CA ARG A 159 -10.73 8.27 14.57
C ARG A 159 -11.00 8.31 16.08
N ARG A 160 -9.98 8.11 16.93
CA ARG A 160 -10.14 8.18 18.38
C ARG A 160 -10.58 9.60 18.79
N PRO A 161 -11.64 9.77 19.60
CA PRO A 161 -12.07 11.08 20.07
C PRO A 161 -10.89 11.78 20.79
N PRO A 162 -10.74 13.11 20.66
CA PRO A 162 -9.86 13.88 21.53
C PRO A 162 -10.17 13.53 23.00
N GLU A 163 -9.15 13.30 23.82
CA GLU A 163 -9.36 13.10 25.26
C GLU A 163 -10.17 14.28 25.82
N PRO A 164 -11.20 14.03 26.65
CA PRO A 164 -11.94 15.11 27.29
C PRO A 164 -10.95 15.97 28.08
N ASP A 165 -10.97 17.27 27.79
CA ASP A 165 -10.09 18.26 28.39
C ASP A 165 -10.35 18.32 29.91
N ARG A 166 -9.61 17.50 30.68
CA ARG A 166 -9.74 17.40 32.14
C ARG A 166 -9.41 18.71 32.87
N ALA A 167 -8.91 19.71 32.15
CA ALA A 167 -8.51 21.00 32.66
C ALA A 167 -9.56 22.11 32.51
N ARG A 168 -10.79 21.82 32.05
CA ARG A 168 -11.88 22.83 32.06
C ARG A 168 -12.49 22.92 33.47
N PRO A 169 -12.29 24.02 34.21
CA PRO A 169 -13.08 24.28 35.41
C PRO A 169 -14.51 24.62 34.96
N LEU A 170 -15.50 24.04 35.64
CA LEU A 170 -16.92 24.37 35.47
C LEU A 170 -17.25 25.74 36.06
#